data_AF-A0A846C5D9-F1
#
_entry.id   AF-A0A846C5D9-F1
#
_cell.length_a   1.000
_cell.length_b   1.000
_cell.length_c   1.000
_cell.angle_alpha   90.00
_cell.angle_beta   90.00
_cell.angle_gamma   90.00
#
_symmetry.space_group_name_H-M   'P 1'
#
loop_
_entity.id
_entity.type
_entity.pdbx_description
1 polymer ?
#
loop_
_entity_poly.entity_id
_entity_poly.type
_entity_poly.pdbx_seq_one_letter_code
_entity_poly.pdbx_strand_id
1 'polypeptide(L)' 'MQDLRAQLAEALDEATWEWLIPHAKRDAVVVVTQQLDLLDVGVAIANDDTLSVEHWISEQLVHKPFSEELTIWNTD' A
#
# COMPACT_ATOMS: atom_id res chain seq x y z
N MET A 1 -22.31 -0.80 -12.59
CA MET A 1 -20.84 -0.70 -12.48
C MET A 1 -20.59 -0.37 -11.03
N GLN A 2 -20.17 -1.35 -10.24
CA GLN A 2 -19.96 -1.10 -8.80
C GLN A 2 -18.84 -0.07 -8.67
N ASP A 3 -19.03 0.88 -7.77
CA ASP A 3 -18.03 1.89 -7.47
C ASP A 3 -16.84 1.20 -6.79
N LEU A 4 -15.76 0.99 -7.55
CA LEU A 4 -14.53 0.33 -7.09
C LEU A 4 -14.00 0.98 -5.82
N ARG A 5 -14.14 2.31 -5.72
CA ARG A 5 -13.76 3.07 -4.53
C ARG A 5 -14.60 2.69 -3.32
N ALA A 6 -15.91 2.47 -3.48
CA ALA A 6 -16.77 2.03 -2.38
C ALA A 6 -16.39 0.63 -1.88
N GLN A 7 -16.06 -0.30 -2.78
CA GLN A 7 -15.63 -1.65 -2.39
C GLN A 7 -14.30 -1.64 -1.63
N LEU A 8 -13.33 -0.86 -2.11
CA LEU A 8 -12.04 -0.72 -1.42
C LEU A 8 -12.20 -0.02 -0.08
N ALA A 9 -13.11 0.95 0.05
CA ALA A 9 -13.40 1.61 1.32
C ALA A 9 -14.03 0.65 2.34
N GLU A 10 -14.89 -0.26 1.90
CA GLU A 10 -15.47 -1.30 2.77
C GLU A 10 -14.44 -2.37 3.19
N ALA A 11 -13.44 -2.62 2.35
CA ALA A 11 -12.37 -3.58 2.62
C ALA A 11 -11.17 -2.98 3.38
N LEU A 12 -11.13 -1.64 3.53
CA LEU A 12 -10.09 -0.96 4.29
C LEU A 12 -10.30 -1.26 5.77
N ASP A 13 -9.32 -1.93 6.37
CA ASP A 13 -9.37 -2.33 7.77
C ASP A 13 -7.96 -2.35 8.37
N GLU A 14 -7.88 -2.41 9.70
CA GLU A 14 -6.64 -2.57 10.44
C GLU A 14 -6.20 -4.04 10.41
N ALA A 15 -4.94 -4.29 10.06
CA ALA A 15 -4.36 -5.62 10.02
C ALA A 15 -3.11 -5.70 10.91
N THR A 16 -2.89 -6.86 11.54
CA THR A 16 -1.66 -7.11 12.30
C THR A 16 -0.51 -7.42 11.35
N TRP A 17 0.71 -7.01 11.73
CA TRP A 17 1.90 -7.26 10.92
C TRP A 17 2.14 -8.76 10.66
N GLU A 18 1.85 -9.62 11.64
CA GLU A 18 1.99 -11.08 11.53
C GLU A 18 1.30 -11.66 10.27
N TRP A 19 0.17 -11.08 9.87
CA TRP A 19 -0.58 -11.53 8.69
C TRP A 19 0.06 -11.07 7.38
N LEU A 20 0.82 -9.96 7.41
CA LEU A 20 1.47 -9.36 6.26
C LEU A 20 2.86 -9.95 5.97
N ILE A 21 3.51 -10.60 6.95
CA ILE A 21 4.81 -11.28 6.77
C ILE A 21 4.90 -12.13 5.49
N PRO A 22 3.95 -13.05 5.17
CA PRO A 22 4.03 -13.84 3.95
C PRO A 22 3.90 -13.00 2.67
N HIS A 23 3.20 -11.87 2.71
CA HIS A 23 3.06 -10.94 1.59
C HIS A 23 4.32 -10.08 1.43
N ALA A 24 4.91 -9.63 2.53
CA ALA A 24 6.18 -8.90 2.53
C ALA A 24 7.32 -9.75 1.94
N LYS A 25 7.39 -11.04 2.29
CA LYS A 25 8.36 -11.98 1.71
C LYS A 25 8.20 -12.21 0.21
N ARG A 26 7.01 -11.93 -0.35
CA ARG A 26 6.71 -12.05 -1.79
C ARG A 26 6.84 -10.72 -2.53
N ASP A 27 7.34 -9.68 -1.86
CA ASP A 27 7.41 -8.33 -2.38
C ASP A 27 6.03 -7.78 -2.81
N ALA A 28 4.96 -8.20 -2.13
CA ALA A 28 3.59 -7.78 -2.42
C ALA A 28 3.10 -6.63 -1.51
N VAL A 29 3.90 -6.21 -0.54
CA VAL A 29 3.58 -5.10 0.36
C VAL A 29 4.05 -3.80 -0.26
N VAL A 30 3.21 -2.76 -0.14
CA VAL A 30 3.51 -1.39 -0.56
C VAL A 30 3.24 -0.49 0.63
N VAL A 31 4.17 0.43 0.89
CA VAL A 31 4.07 1.43 1.94
C VAL A 31 3.62 2.73 1.30
N VAL A 32 2.61 3.34 1.91
CA VAL A 32 2.06 4.63 1.51
C VAL A 32 2.31 5.60 2.65
N THR A 33 2.91 6.75 2.33
CA THR A 33 3.17 7.80 3.31
C THR A 33 1.87 8.48 3.75
N GLN A 34 1.85 9.08 4.95
CA GLN A 34 0.68 9.79 5.51
C GLN A 34 0.23 11.02 4.69
N GLN A 35 1.00 11.40 3.67
CA GLN A 35 0.67 12.52 2.78
C GLN A 35 -0.36 12.11 1.71
N LEU A 36 -0.58 10.81 1.53
CA LEU A 36 -1.55 10.23 0.62
C LEU A 36 -2.61 9.43 1.37
N ASP A 37 -3.79 9.34 0.79
CA ASP A 37 -4.87 8.50 1.28
C ASP A 37 -4.75 7.08 0.71
N LEU A 38 -4.82 6.06 1.58
CA LEU A 38 -4.69 4.65 1.19
C LEU A 38 -5.77 4.23 0.17
N LEU A 39 -6.97 4.78 0.28
CA LEU A 39 -8.07 4.48 -0.63
C LEU A 39 -7.80 5.06 -2.01
N ASP A 40 -7.32 6.30 -2.08
CA ASP A 40 -7.02 6.95 -3.36
C ASP A 40 -5.85 6.26 -4.07
N VAL A 41 -4.80 5.85 -3.33
CA VAL A 41 -3.71 5.04 -3.87
C VAL A 41 -4.22 3.67 -4.32
N GLY A 42 -5.07 3.02 -3.53
CA GLY A 42 -5.67 1.72 -3.87
C GLY A 42 -6.50 1.77 -5.16
N VAL A 43 -7.30 2.83 -5.34
CA VAL A 43 -8.08 3.06 -6.56
C VAL A 43 -7.18 3.29 -7.77
N ALA A 44 -6.13 4.10 -7.63
CA ALA A 44 -5.19 4.37 -8.72
C ALA A 44 -4.46 3.10 -9.17
N ILE A 45 -3.98 2.28 -8.22
CA ILE A 45 -3.34 0.99 -8.52
C ILE A 45 -4.32 0.03 -9.20
N ALA A 46 -5.55 -0.08 -8.69
CA ALA A 46 -6.54 -0.99 -9.24
C ALA A 46 -7.04 -0.60 -10.64
N ASN A 47 -6.97 0.70 -10.99
CA ASN A 47 -7.30 1.22 -12.31
C ASN A 47 -6.11 1.27 -13.28
N ASP A 48 -4.92 0.82 -12.87
CA ASP A 48 -3.69 0.91 -13.66
C ASP A 48 -3.34 2.37 -14.05
N ASP A 49 -3.59 3.32 -13.14
CA ASP A 49 -3.22 4.73 -13.31
C ASP A 49 -1.70 4.92 -13.08
N THR A 50 -0.95 4.47 -14.07
CA THR A 50 0.52 4.51 -14.09
C THR A 50 1.08 5.90 -13.91
N LEU A 51 0.43 6.95 -14.43
CA LEU A 51 0.90 8.33 -14.31
C LEU A 51 0.92 8.81 -12.85
N SER A 52 -0.19 8.62 -12.15
CA SER A 52 -0.29 9.00 -10.73
C SER A 52 0.65 8.15 -9.87
N VAL A 53 0.68 6.83 -10.10
CA VAL A 53 1.51 5.91 -9.33
C VAL A 53 3.01 6.14 -9.54
N GLU A 54 3.46 6.35 -10.78
CA GLU A 54 4.86 6.67 -11.07
C GLU A 54 5.29 7.99 -10.42
N HIS A 55 4.43 9.01 -10.43
CA HIS A 55 4.69 10.28 -9.77
C HIS A 55 4.91 10.08 -8.27
N TRP A 56 4.02 9.36 -7.58
CA TRP A 56 4.18 9.08 -6.15
C TRP A 56 5.40 8.23 -5.82
N ILE A 57 5.75 7.27 -6.69
CA ILE A 57 6.99 6.50 -6.54
C ILE A 57 8.22 7.42 -6.67
N SER A 58 8.21 8.34 -7.65
CA SER A 58 9.31 9.28 -7.87
C SER A 58 9.53 10.23 -6.68
N GLU A 59 8.45 10.58 -5.98
CA GLU A 59 8.46 11.43 -4.80
C GLU A 59 8.64 10.64 -3.49
N GLN A 60 8.82 9.31 -3.55
CA GLN A 60 8.92 8.42 -2.40
C GLN A 60 7.67 8.41 -1.50
N LEU A 61 6.52 8.83 -2.03
CA LEU A 61 5.23 8.79 -1.33
C LEU A 61 4.61 7.40 -1.30
N VAL A 62 4.95 6.58 -2.30
CA VAL A 62 4.59 5.17 -2.43
C VAL A 62 5.86 4.38 -2.71
N HIS A 63 6.20 3.43 -1.85
CA HIS A 63 7.43 2.66 -1.99
C HIS A 63 7.30 1.22 -1.47
N LYS A 64 8.28 0.39 -1.78
CA LYS A 64 8.43 -0.91 -1.10
C LYS A 64 9.00 -0.70 0.30
N PRO A 65 8.61 -1.52 1.28
CA PRO A 65 9.17 -1.41 2.62
C PRO A 65 10.68 -1.63 2.59
N PHE A 66 11.43 -0.78 3.26
CA PHE A 66 12.88 -0.92 3.36
C PHE A 66 13.24 -2.10 4.26
N SER A 67 14.44 -2.67 4.07
CA SER A 67 14.91 -3.79 4.91
C SER A 67 14.97 -3.42 6.39
N GLU A 68 15.24 -2.15 6.70
CA GLU A 68 15.25 -1.60 8.06
C GLU A 68 13.83 -1.57 8.65
N GLU A 69 12.83 -1.09 7.90
CA GLU A 69 11.41 -1.08 8.33
C GLU A 69 10.90 -2.50 8.58
N LEU A 70 11.19 -3.43 7.66
CA LEU A 70 10.84 -4.84 7.84
C LEU A 70 11.49 -5.43 9.08
N THR A 71 12.73 -5.03 9.41
CA THR A 71 13.42 -5.53 10.62
C THR A 71 12.73 -4.99 11.87
N ILE A 72 12.36 -3.72 11.88
CA ILE A 72 11.65 -3.07 12.99
C ILE A 72 10.30 -3.75 13.22
N TRP A 73 9.47 -3.91 12.19
CA TRP A 73 8.13 -4.51 12.33
C TRP A 73 8.16 -5.99 12.71
N ASN A 74 9.21 -6.73 12.33
CA ASN A 74 9.37 -8.12 12.75
C ASN A 74 9.89 -8.28 14.20
N THR A 75 10.26 -7.18 14.86
CA THR A 75 10.80 -7.20 16.24
C THR A 75 9.79 -6.70 17.27
N ASP A 76 8.74 -6.00 16.83
CA ASP A 76 7.61 -5.52 17.65
C ASP A 76 6.57 -6.63 17.83
#